data_AF-A0AAD4SXP1-F1
#
_entry.id   AF-A0AAD4SXP1-F1
#
_cell.length_a   1.000
_cell.length_b   1.000
_cell.length_c   1.000
_cell.angle_alpha   90.00
_cell.angle_beta   90.00
_cell.angle_gamma   90.00
#
_symmetry.space_group_name_H-M   'P 1'
#
loop_
_entity.id
_entity.type
_entity.pdbx_description
1 polymer ?
#
loop_
_entity_poly.entity_id
_entity_poly.type
_entity_poly.pdbx_seq_one_letter_code
_entity_poly.pdbx_strand_id
1 'polypeptide(L)'
;MSDFANASSMMVWSGPGCNNRGQVIRKCGCSPINLRGGYSFIYNGQTAALYNEDGCRGVVHTRLNDNARMCSGFGWKSVLIQC
;
A
#
# COMPACT_ATOMS: atom_id res chain seq x y z
N MET A 1 22.91 9.27 -7.66
CA MET A 1 21.68 8.90 -8.38
C MET A 1 20.67 8.48 -7.34
N SER A 2 19.68 9.33 -7.05
CA SER A 2 18.66 9.04 -6.03
C SER A 2 17.30 9.49 -6.55
N ASP A 3 16.87 8.94 -7.69
CA ASP A 3 15.52 9.12 -8.26
C ASP A 3 14.45 8.35 -7.45
N PHE A 4 14.56 8.37 -6.12
CA PHE A 4 13.66 7.69 -5.19
C PHE A 4 12.78 8.65 -4.37
N ALA A 5 12.92 9.96 -4.57
CA ALA A 5 12.20 10.97 -3.79
C ALA A 5 10.75 11.23 -4.27
N ASN A 6 10.36 10.74 -5.46
CA ASN A 6 9.10 11.14 -6.09
C ASN A 6 8.17 9.96 -6.49
N ALA A 7 8.41 8.75 -5.98
CA ALA A 7 7.51 7.63 -6.22
C ALA A 7 6.44 7.55 -5.12
N SER A 8 5.20 7.22 -5.48
CA SER A 8 4.14 6.90 -4.54
C SER A 8 4.56 5.71 -3.69
N SER A 9 4.14 5.72 -2.43
CA SER A 9 4.57 4.71 -1.47
C SER A 9 3.46 4.35 -0.51
N MET A 10 3.41 3.08 -0.11
CA MET A 10 2.47 2.57 0.88
C MET A 10 3.25 2.08 2.10
N MET A 11 3.04 2.72 3.23
CA MET A 11 3.47 2.25 4.54
C MET A 11 2.37 1.37 5.13
N VAL A 12 2.71 0.19 5.64
CA VAL A 12 1.79 -0.72 6.33
C VAL A 12 2.32 -1.05 7.70
N TRP A 13 1.45 -1.29 8.68
CA TRP A 13 1.81 -1.54 10.07
C TRP A 13 1.30 -2.88 10.59
N SER A 14 2.03 -3.47 11.53
CA SER A 14 1.63 -4.66 12.30
C SER A 14 0.71 -4.29 13.47
N GLY A 15 -0.08 -5.24 13.99
CA GLY A 15 -0.99 -5.00 15.13
C GLY A 15 -2.04 -3.90 14.85
N PRO A 16 -2.96 -3.58 15.75
CA PRO A 16 -3.93 -2.52 15.49
C PRO A 16 -3.25 -1.15 15.40
N GLY A 17 -3.55 -0.35 14.36
CA GLY A 17 -3.11 1.03 14.26
C GLY A 17 -1.95 1.30 13.29
N CYS A 18 -1.48 2.55 13.31
CA CYS A 18 -0.33 3.02 12.53
C CYS A 18 0.93 3.30 13.39
N ASN A 19 1.02 2.71 14.59
CA ASN A 19 2.04 3.07 15.59
C ASN A 19 3.05 1.95 15.89
N ASN A 20 2.85 0.76 15.33
CA ASN A 20 3.69 -0.41 15.59
C ASN A 20 4.85 -0.51 14.57
N ARG A 21 5.48 -1.69 14.50
CA ARG A 21 6.44 -1.99 13.43
C ARG A 21 5.75 -1.93 12.07
N GLY A 22 6.31 -1.18 11.15
CA GLY A 22 5.80 -1.04 9.79
C GLY A 22 6.78 -1.45 8.70
N GLN A 23 6.26 -1.58 7.49
CA GLN A 23 6.97 -1.90 6.27
C GLN A 23 6.56 -0.91 5.19
N VAL A 24 7.52 -0.46 4.38
CA VAL A 24 7.27 0.43 3.25
C VAL A 24 7.28 -0.36 1.95
N ILE A 25 6.25 -0.16 1.13
CA ILE A 25 6.09 -0.70 -0.22
C ILE A 25 6.20 0.47 -1.20
N ARG A 26 7.25 0.46 -2.02
CA ARG A 26 7.55 1.48 -3.05
C ARG A 26 7.77 0.88 -4.44
N LYS A 27 7.77 -0.45 -4.52
CA LYS A 27 8.07 -1.16 -5.75
C LYS A 27 6.89 -1.03 -6.70
N CYS A 28 7.18 -0.65 -7.95
CA CYS A 28 6.22 -0.68 -9.04
C CYS A 28 5.70 -2.11 -9.29
N GLY A 29 4.45 -2.20 -9.72
CA GLY A 29 3.80 -3.49 -9.92
C GLY A 29 3.29 -4.10 -8.61
N CYS A 30 3.04 -5.40 -8.66
CA CYS A 30 2.36 -6.08 -7.56
C CYS A 30 3.30 -6.42 -6.41
N SER A 31 2.88 -6.09 -5.20
CA SER A 31 3.57 -6.44 -3.96
C SER A 31 2.58 -7.03 -2.94
N PRO A 32 2.97 -8.09 -2.21
CA PRO A 32 2.16 -8.61 -1.11
C PRO A 32 2.17 -7.65 0.09
N ILE A 33 1.06 -7.59 0.80
CA ILE A 33 0.90 -6.86 2.06
C ILE A 33 0.93 -7.87 3.20
N ASN A 34 2.04 -7.87 3.94
CA ASN A 34 2.25 -8.81 5.05
C ASN A 34 1.69 -8.28 6.39
N LEU A 35 1.52 -6.96 6.51
CA LEU A 35 1.11 -6.29 7.74
C LEU A 35 -0.27 -5.65 7.54
N ARG A 36 -1.23 -5.99 8.40
CA ARG A 36 -2.67 -5.67 8.21
C ARG A 36 -3.26 -4.81 9.31
N GLY A 37 -2.41 -4.05 10.00
CA GLY A 37 -2.75 -3.23 11.15
C GLY A 37 -3.31 -1.86 10.86
N GLY A 38 -2.85 -1.32 9.74
CA GLY A 38 -3.15 -0.01 9.20
C GLY A 38 -2.24 0.27 8.03
N TYR A 39 -2.60 1.22 7.18
CA TYR A 39 -1.78 1.66 6.06
C TYR A 39 -1.83 3.18 5.86
N SER A 40 -0.81 3.70 5.20
CA SER A 40 -0.71 5.08 4.75
C SER A 40 -0.09 5.08 3.38
N PHE A 41 -0.82 5.60 2.42
CA PHE A 41 -0.38 5.80 1.06
C PHE A 41 -0.05 7.27 0.85
N ILE A 42 1.14 7.51 0.32
CA ILE A 42 1.61 8.82 -0.10
C ILE A 42 1.56 8.82 -1.63
N TYR A 43 0.75 9.69 -2.20
CA TYR A 43 0.59 9.84 -3.64
C TYR A 43 1.55 10.89 -4.18
N ASN A 44 2.42 10.46 -5.10
CA ASN A 44 3.38 11.31 -5.81
C ASN A 44 3.20 11.21 -7.35
N GLY A 45 2.01 10.82 -7.81
CA GLY A 45 1.69 10.70 -9.24
C GLY A 45 1.39 9.28 -9.73
N GLN A 46 1.81 8.25 -9.00
CA GLN A 46 1.40 6.86 -9.27
C GLN A 46 0.17 6.50 -8.45
N THR A 47 -0.86 5.96 -9.10
CA THR A 47 -2.00 5.40 -8.37
C THR A 47 -1.67 4.02 -7.82
N ALA A 48 -2.42 3.56 -6.82
CA ALA A 48 -2.32 2.20 -6.31
C ALA A 48 -3.67 1.49 -6.28
N ALA A 49 -3.68 0.19 -6.52
CA ALA A 49 -4.86 -0.66 -6.41
C ALA A 49 -4.66 -1.72 -5.34
N LEU A 50 -5.64 -1.88 -4.45
CA LEU A 50 -5.65 -2.83 -3.36
C LEU A 50 -6.57 -4.00 -3.68
N TYR A 51 -6.09 -5.21 -3.35
CA TYR A 51 -6.76 -6.47 -3.64
C TYR A 51 -6.93 -7.29 -2.37
N ASN A 52 -8.03 -8.05 -2.26
CA ASN A 52 -8.25 -9.03 -1.20
C ASN A 52 -7.50 -10.35 -1.42
N GLU A 53 -6.94 -10.54 -2.61
CA GLU A 53 -6.15 -11.72 -2.98
C GLU A 53 -4.66 -11.39 -3.01
N ASP A 54 -3.85 -12.42 -2.86
CA ASP A 54 -2.40 -12.32 -3.02
C ASP A 54 -2.04 -12.17 -4.51
N GLY A 55 -0.95 -11.46 -4.80
CA GLY A 55 -0.44 -11.33 -6.16
C GLY A 55 -1.30 -10.50 -7.11
N CYS A 56 -2.09 -9.55 -6.58
CA CYS A 56 -2.92 -8.62 -7.35
C CYS A 56 -3.86 -9.32 -8.33
N ARG A 57 -4.35 -10.50 -7.91
CA ARG A 57 -5.33 -11.29 -8.62
C ARG A 57 -6.74 -10.87 -8.21
N GLY A 58 -7.70 -11.21 -9.04
CA GLY A 58 -9.11 -10.90 -8.80
C GLY A 58 -9.46 -9.43 -9.04
N VAL A 59 -10.51 -8.98 -8.36
CA VAL A 59 -11.10 -7.65 -8.57
C VAL A 59 -10.41 -6.61 -7.69
N VAL A 60 -10.14 -5.44 -8.26
CA VAL A 60 -9.66 -4.28 -7.51
C VAL A 60 -10.75 -3.83 -6.55
N HIS A 61 -10.47 -3.86 -5.25
CA HIS A 61 -11.44 -3.44 -4.24
C HIS A 61 -11.32 -1.96 -3.88
N THR A 62 -10.12 -1.42 -3.87
CA THR A 62 -9.90 -0.01 -3.54
C THR A 62 -8.82 0.56 -4.43
N ARG A 63 -9.08 1.74 -4.99
CA ARG A 63 -8.09 2.51 -5.76
C ARG A 63 -7.67 3.72 -4.93
N LEU A 64 -6.38 3.94 -4.85
CA LEU A 64 -5.73 5.05 -4.17
C LEU A 64 -5.17 5.97 -5.25
N ASN A 65 -5.81 7.12 -5.41
CA ASN A 65 -5.47 8.16 -6.38
C ASN A 65 -5.09 9.49 -5.70
N ASP A 66 -5.01 9.50 -4.37
CA ASP A 66 -4.53 10.59 -3.54
C ASP A 66 -3.97 9.99 -2.24
N ASN A 67 -3.38 10.82 -1.38
CA ASN A 67 -2.95 10.46 -0.04
C ASN A 67 -4.09 9.82 0.73
N ALA A 68 -3.83 8.64 1.28
CA ALA A 68 -4.83 7.88 2.02
C ALA A 68 -4.22 7.31 3.28
N ARG A 69 -4.96 7.33 4.39
CA ARG A 69 -4.48 6.76 5.65
C ARG A 69 -5.62 6.06 6.37
N MET A 70 -5.35 4.84 6.80
CA MET A 70 -6.27 4.02 7.58
C MET A 70 -5.49 3.38 8.73
N CYS A 71 -5.80 3.78 9.96
CA CYS A 71 -5.16 3.22 11.16
C CYS A 71 -6.05 2.20 11.87
N SER A 72 -6.88 1.51 11.10
CA SER A 72 -7.63 0.34 11.53
C SER A 72 -7.21 -0.86 10.69
N GLY A 73 -7.46 -2.06 11.23
CA GLY A 73 -7.15 -3.29 10.51
C GLY A 73 -7.91 -3.37 9.19
N PHE A 74 -7.30 -3.99 8.18
CA PHE A 74 -7.84 -4.09 6.83
C PHE A 74 -7.66 -5.50 6.23
N GLY A 75 -8.47 -5.85 5.24
CA GLY A 75 -8.51 -7.17 4.61
C GLY A 75 -7.60 -7.36 3.39
N TRP A 76 -7.04 -6.28 2.86
CA TRP A 76 -6.20 -6.31 1.66
C TRP A 76 -4.95 -7.17 1.84
N LYS A 77 -4.67 -7.99 0.83
CA LYS A 77 -3.54 -8.91 0.79
C LYS A 77 -2.44 -8.48 -0.16
N SER A 78 -2.75 -7.68 -1.17
CA SER A 78 -1.74 -7.17 -2.09
C SER A 78 -2.07 -5.76 -2.59
N VAL A 79 -1.02 -5.05 -3.01
CA VAL A 79 -1.08 -3.72 -3.61
C VAL A 79 -0.36 -3.73 -4.96
N LEU A 80 -0.99 -3.11 -5.95
CA LEU A 80 -0.40 -2.81 -7.25
C LEU A 80 -0.13 -1.31 -7.32
N ILE A 81 1.13 -0.90 -7.35
CA ILE A 81 1.48 0.50 -7.62
C ILE A 81 1.66 0.66 -9.12
N GLN A 82 0.86 1.52 -9.74
CA GLN A 82 0.89 1.81 -11.17
C GLN A 82 2.02 2.79 -11.48
N CYS A 83 3.13 2.23 -11.92
CA CYS A 83 4.14 2.90 -12.71
C CYS A 83 3.96 2.39 -14.15
#